data_AF-A0A6A5WFR8-F1
#
_entry.id   AF-A0A6A5WFR8-F1
#
_cell.length_a   1.000
_cell.length_b   1.000
_cell.length_c   1.000
_cell.angle_alpha   90.00
_cell.angle_beta   90.00
_cell.angle_gamma   90.00
#
_symmetry.space_group_name_H-M   'P 1'
#
loop_
_entity.id
_entity.type
_entity.pdbx_description
1 polymer ?
#
loop_
_entity_poly.entity_id
_entity_poly.type
_entity_poly.pdbx_seq_one_letter_code
_entity_poly.pdbx_strand_id
1 'polypeptide(L)'
;MHPTTILASLFLAATSVLASPSSSLESRQVGTIYARFYADGGCHEPWLEDTVYVDDHVDTSCKNNGPSLQYGSVFFSANGASRTLRVYESANCNEGGRYYDLLPGVNNCFAQKAASSKFL
;
A
#
# COMPACT_ATOMS: atom_id res chain seq x y z
N MET A 1 -29.98 70.15 10.97
CA MET A 1 -28.55 69.87 11.22
C MET A 1 -28.51 68.78 12.27
N HIS A 2 -27.88 67.61 12.19
CA HIS A 2 -27.20 66.78 11.20
C HIS A 2 -27.32 65.33 11.76
N PRO A 3 -27.25 64.27 10.93
CA PRO A 3 -27.33 62.89 11.38
C PRO A 3 -25.97 62.39 11.88
N THR A 4 -25.92 61.62 12.97
CA THR A 4 -24.68 60.98 13.44
C THR A 4 -24.86 59.46 13.51
N THR A 5 -24.70 58.83 12.37
CA THR A 5 -24.49 57.39 12.18
C THR A 5 -23.02 57.10 12.49
N ILE A 6 -22.72 56.29 13.51
CA ILE A 6 -21.38 55.75 13.73
C ILE A 6 -21.44 54.24 13.50
N LEU A 7 -21.13 53.83 12.27
CA LEU A 7 -20.80 52.46 11.90
C LEU A 7 -19.35 52.20 12.35
N ALA A 8 -19.18 51.38 13.39
CA ALA A 8 -17.87 50.92 13.81
C ALA A 8 -17.44 49.75 12.91
N SER A 9 -16.38 49.99 12.14
CA SER A 9 -15.76 49.09 11.17
C SER A 9 -15.19 47.84 11.83
N LEU A 10 -15.70 46.67 11.44
CA LEU A 10 -15.16 45.37 11.80
C LEU A 10 -13.93 45.08 10.90
N PHE A 11 -12.72 45.23 11.43
CA PHE A 11 -11.50 44.82 10.73
C PHE A 11 -11.42 43.28 10.73
N LEU A 12 -11.84 42.65 9.63
CA LEU A 12 -11.46 41.26 9.35
C LEU A 12 -9.97 41.24 9.01
N ALA A 13 -9.15 40.74 9.92
CA ALA A 13 -7.80 40.29 9.60
C ALA A 13 -7.91 39.02 8.75
N ALA A 14 -7.93 39.17 7.42
CA ALA A 14 -7.76 38.07 6.49
C ALA A 14 -6.30 37.61 6.55
N THR A 15 -5.98 36.71 7.47
CA THR A 15 -4.76 35.90 7.37
C THR A 15 -4.93 35.01 6.15
N SER A 16 -4.39 35.43 5.01
CA SER A 16 -4.21 34.55 3.86
C SER A 16 -3.22 33.47 4.28
N VAL A 17 -3.74 32.33 4.74
CA VAL A 17 -2.97 31.10 4.80
C VAL A 17 -2.59 30.81 3.35
N LEU A 18 -1.36 31.16 2.97
CA LEU A 18 -0.71 30.60 1.80
C LEU A 18 -0.52 29.12 2.12
N ALA A 19 -1.58 28.33 1.93
CA ALA A 19 -1.47 26.91 1.74
C ALA A 19 -0.70 26.77 0.44
N SER A 20 0.63 26.74 0.55
CA SER A 20 1.50 26.32 -0.54
C SER A 20 0.93 24.99 -1.02
N PRO A 21 0.55 24.84 -2.30
CA PRO A 21 0.03 23.58 -2.79
C PRO A 21 1.12 22.55 -2.50
N SER A 22 0.80 21.63 -1.60
CA SER A 22 1.66 20.50 -1.29
C SER A 22 2.03 19.88 -2.63
N SER A 23 3.34 19.69 -2.86
CA SER A 23 3.92 18.97 -3.98
C SER A 23 2.95 17.94 -4.53
N SER A 24 2.58 18.09 -5.81
CA SER A 24 1.64 17.31 -6.61
C SER A 24 1.22 15.96 -6.00
N LEU A 25 -0.08 15.73 -5.90
CA LEU A 25 -0.69 14.44 -5.52
C LEU A 25 -0.11 13.24 -6.32
N GLU A 26 0.44 13.47 -7.51
CA GLU A 26 1.22 12.49 -8.28
C GLU A 26 2.41 11.87 -7.53
N SER A 27 3.02 12.57 -6.58
CA SER A 27 4.10 12.03 -5.73
C SER A 27 3.62 10.95 -4.74
N ARG A 28 2.31 10.67 -4.68
CA ARG A 28 1.73 9.63 -3.81
C ARG A 28 1.31 8.36 -4.55
N GLN A 29 1.58 8.25 -5.85
CA GLN A 29 1.32 7.01 -6.60
C GLN A 29 2.41 5.97 -6.35
N VAL A 30 2.61 5.62 -5.07
CA VAL A 30 3.47 4.49 -4.71
C VAL A 30 2.76 3.21 -5.13
N GLY A 31 3.44 2.36 -5.90
CA GLY A 31 2.85 1.14 -6.42
C GLY A 31 2.38 0.25 -5.29
N THR A 32 1.07 0.02 -5.18
CA THR A 32 0.48 -0.69 -4.04
C THR A 32 -0.03 -2.05 -4.50
N ILE A 33 0.14 -3.10 -3.68
CA ILE A 33 -0.42 -4.42 -3.91
C ILE A 33 -1.15 -4.86 -2.65
N TYR A 34 -2.42 -5.23 -2.77
CA TYR A 34 -3.19 -5.78 -1.67
C TYR A 34 -3.14 -7.31 -1.74
N ALA A 35 -2.80 -7.95 -0.63
CA ALA A 35 -2.81 -9.40 -0.52
C ALA A 35 -3.77 -9.85 0.56
N ARG A 36 -4.63 -10.80 0.22
CA ARG A 36 -5.57 -11.45 1.14
C ARG A 36 -5.17 -12.90 1.33
N PHE A 37 -5.18 -13.37 2.56
CA PHE A 37 -4.78 -14.72 2.93
C PHE A 37 -6.01 -15.58 3.21
N TYR A 38 -5.99 -16.84 2.75
CA TYR A 38 -7.13 -17.74 2.83
C TYR A 38 -6.75 -19.07 3.45
N ALA A 39 -7.69 -19.70 4.16
CA ALA A 39 -7.43 -20.96 4.87
C ALA A 39 -7.10 -22.13 3.92
N ASP A 40 -7.70 -22.14 2.72
CA ASP A 40 -7.52 -23.19 1.72
C ASP A 40 -6.49 -22.83 0.65
N GLY A 41 -6.30 -23.70 -0.34
CA GLY A 41 -5.39 -23.48 -1.47
C GLY A 41 -6.00 -22.73 -2.66
N GLY A 42 -7.22 -22.18 -2.55
CA GLY A 42 -7.99 -21.69 -3.70
C GLY A 42 -8.43 -20.23 -3.63
N CYS A 43 -8.00 -19.48 -2.62
CA CYS A 43 -8.40 -18.09 -2.38
C CYS A 43 -9.93 -17.90 -2.28
N HIS A 44 -10.64 -18.86 -1.67
CA HIS A 44 -12.08 -18.77 -1.49
C HIS A 44 -12.46 -18.07 -0.18
N GLU A 45 -13.45 -17.19 -0.24
CA GLU A 45 -13.97 -16.47 0.93
C GLU A 45 -14.45 -17.43 2.06
N PRO A 46 -14.31 -17.03 3.34
CA PRO A 46 -13.80 -15.74 3.82
C PRO A 46 -12.27 -15.67 3.85
N TRP A 47 -11.69 -14.49 3.59
CA TRP A 47 -10.27 -14.26 3.89
C TRP A 47 -10.01 -14.19 5.40
N LEU A 48 -8.81 -14.61 5.82
CA LEU A 48 -8.37 -14.66 7.22
C LEU A 48 -7.74 -13.33 7.67
N GLU A 49 -6.87 -12.79 6.83
CA GLU A 49 -6.06 -11.61 7.09
C GLU A 49 -5.70 -10.95 5.75
N ASP A 50 -5.25 -9.70 5.79
CA ASP A 50 -4.71 -9.00 4.64
C ASP A 50 -3.41 -8.26 4.97
N THR A 51 -2.65 -7.94 3.93
CA THR A 51 -1.48 -7.09 4.03
C THR A 51 -1.31 -6.27 2.76
N VAL A 52 -0.44 -5.27 2.83
CA VAL A 52 -0.16 -4.35 1.74
C VAL A 52 1.33 -4.33 1.46
N TYR A 53 1.69 -4.53 0.19
CA TYR A 53 3.04 -4.36 -0.32
C TYR A 53 3.12 -3.02 -1.04
N VAL A 54 4.21 -2.29 -0.79
CA VAL A 54 4.41 -0.93 -1.27
C VAL A 54 5.72 -0.87 -2.04
N ASP A 55 5.63 -0.63 -3.33
CA ASP A 55 6.74 -0.42 -4.26
C ASP A 55 7.12 1.07 -4.27
N ASP A 56 8.05 1.44 -3.39
CA ASP A 56 8.60 2.80 -3.32
C ASP A 56 9.72 3.07 -4.34
N HIS A 57 10.00 2.11 -5.23
CA HIS A 57 11.09 2.12 -6.22
C HIS A 57 12.51 2.29 -5.66
N VAL A 58 12.70 2.28 -4.34
CA VAL A 58 13.99 2.52 -3.70
C VAL A 58 14.40 1.33 -2.84
N ASP A 59 13.47 0.77 -2.08
CA ASP A 59 13.71 -0.37 -1.20
C ASP A 59 13.65 -1.68 -1.99
N THR A 60 14.73 -2.45 -1.92
CA THR A 60 14.86 -3.83 -2.43
C THR A 60 15.16 -4.81 -1.30
N SER A 61 15.11 -4.34 -0.04
CA SER A 61 15.38 -5.17 1.12
C SER A 61 14.30 -6.22 1.32
N CYS A 62 14.71 -7.35 1.88
CA CYS A 62 13.78 -8.39 2.28
C CYS A 62 12.92 -7.92 3.45
N LYS A 63 11.60 -8.15 3.34
CA LYS A 63 10.65 -7.95 4.43
C LYS A 63 9.99 -9.27 4.82
N ASN A 64 10.00 -9.57 6.12
CA ASN A 64 9.17 -10.64 6.69
C ASN A 64 7.77 -10.07 6.94
N ASN A 65 6.83 -10.36 6.05
CA ASN A 65 5.49 -9.77 6.05
C ASN A 65 4.37 -10.81 5.85
N GLY A 66 4.71 -12.10 5.98
CA GLY A 66 3.69 -13.13 6.07
C GLY A 66 2.93 -13.08 7.39
N PRO A 67 1.61 -13.33 7.40
CA PRO A 67 0.84 -13.41 8.62
C PRO A 67 1.30 -14.59 9.48
N SER A 68 1.14 -14.43 10.79
CA SER A 68 1.49 -15.49 11.77
C SER A 68 0.48 -16.64 11.77
N LEU A 69 -0.74 -16.38 11.28
CA LEU A 69 -1.80 -17.37 11.11
C LEU A 69 -1.40 -18.43 10.06
N GLN A 70 -1.99 -19.61 10.18
CA GLN A 70 -1.86 -20.64 9.16
C GLN A 70 -2.85 -20.36 8.02
N TYR A 71 -2.36 -20.35 6.78
CA TYR A 71 -3.12 -20.14 5.55
C TYR A 71 -2.60 -21.07 4.45
N GLY A 72 -3.45 -21.37 3.47
CA GLY A 72 -3.12 -22.25 2.34
C GLY A 72 -2.87 -21.50 1.02
N SER A 73 -3.38 -20.27 0.90
CA SER A 73 -3.24 -19.47 -0.31
C SER A 73 -3.29 -17.97 -0.03
N VAL A 74 -2.81 -17.20 -1.01
CA VAL A 74 -2.83 -15.75 -1.00
C VAL A 74 -3.30 -15.23 -2.36
N PHE A 75 -4.22 -14.27 -2.34
CA PHE A 75 -4.69 -13.56 -3.52
C PHE A 75 -4.13 -12.15 -3.55
N PHE A 76 -3.44 -11.82 -4.62
CA PHE A 76 -2.94 -10.47 -4.87
C PHE A 76 -3.92 -9.73 -5.79
N SER A 77 -4.26 -8.50 -5.41
CA SER A 77 -5.24 -7.67 -6.08
C SER A 77 -4.82 -6.21 -6.09
N ALA A 78 -5.43 -5.45 -7.02
CA ALA A 78 -5.14 -4.04 -7.24
C ALA A 78 -3.63 -3.76 -7.32
N ASN A 79 -2.89 -4.64 -8.01
CA ASN A 79 -1.44 -4.56 -8.17
C ASN A 79 -1.06 -3.35 -9.05
N GLY A 80 -0.73 -2.24 -8.40
CA GLY A 80 -0.21 -1.03 -9.03
C GLY A 80 1.31 -0.93 -9.00
N ALA A 81 2.03 -1.99 -8.64
CA ALA A 81 3.50 -1.97 -8.63
C ALA A 81 4.07 -1.91 -10.04
N SER A 82 5.25 -1.30 -10.19
CA SER A 82 5.98 -1.32 -11.46
C SER A 82 7.10 -2.37 -11.46
N ARG A 83 7.51 -2.84 -10.29
CA ARG A 83 8.52 -3.89 -10.12
C ARG A 83 7.88 -5.23 -9.77
N THR A 84 8.57 -6.31 -10.12
CA THR A 84 8.15 -7.66 -9.75
C THR A 84 8.29 -7.82 -8.24
N LEU A 85 7.23 -8.28 -7.59
CA LEU A 85 7.29 -8.70 -6.19
C LEU A 85 7.67 -10.19 -6.16
N ARG A 86 8.86 -10.51 -5.63
CA ARG A 86 9.23 -11.89 -5.33
C ARG A 86 8.78 -12.25 -3.93
N VAL A 87 8.04 -13.35 -3.82
CA VAL A 87 7.46 -13.82 -2.56
C VAL A 87 8.01 -15.20 -2.23
N TYR A 88 8.51 -15.37 -1.02
CA TYR A 88 9.20 -16.58 -0.54
C TYR A 88 8.34 -17.34 0.46
N GLU A 89 8.40 -18.67 0.42
CA GLU A 89 7.74 -19.54 1.42
C GLU A 89 8.37 -19.47 2.81
N SER A 90 9.63 -19.03 2.86
CA SER A 90 10.42 -18.94 4.08
C SER A 90 10.67 -17.49 4.49
N ALA A 91 11.02 -17.28 5.75
CA ALA A 91 11.44 -15.98 6.24
C ALA A 91 12.81 -15.58 5.65
N ASN A 92 13.11 -14.30 5.67
CA ASN A 92 14.38 -13.68 5.31
C ASN A 92 14.79 -13.86 3.83
N CYS A 93 13.83 -14.02 2.93
CA CYS A 93 14.03 -14.09 1.47
C CYS A 93 15.14 -15.06 1.07
N ASN A 94 15.07 -16.29 1.59
CA ASN A 94 16.03 -17.33 1.27
C ASN A 94 16.02 -17.65 -0.24
N GLU A 95 17.04 -17.17 -0.96
CA GLU A 95 17.19 -17.34 -2.40
C GLU A 95 17.38 -18.80 -2.85
N GLY A 96 17.84 -19.67 -1.95
CA GLY A 96 17.91 -21.11 -2.20
C GLY A 96 16.60 -21.85 -1.94
N GLY A 97 15.59 -21.15 -1.42
CA GLY A 97 14.28 -21.70 -1.08
C GLY A 97 13.26 -21.60 -2.20
N ARG A 98 12.02 -21.99 -1.90
CA ARG A 98 10.88 -21.84 -2.81
C ARG A 98 10.36 -20.40 -2.78
N TYR A 99 10.14 -19.84 -3.95
CA TYR A 99 9.54 -18.54 -4.17
C TYR A 99 8.67 -18.55 -5.42
N TYR A 100 7.90 -17.50 -5.60
CA TYR A 100 7.20 -17.18 -6.84
C TYR A 100 7.25 -15.68 -7.09
N ASP A 101 7.09 -15.30 -8.34
CA ASP A 101 7.15 -13.92 -8.80
C ASP A 101 5.75 -13.44 -9.19
N LEU A 102 5.32 -12.36 -8.57
CA LEU A 102 4.14 -11.61 -8.95
C LEU A 102 4.57 -10.46 -9.87
N LEU A 103 4.23 -10.58 -11.15
CA LEU A 103 4.57 -9.59 -12.15
C LEU A 103 3.78 -8.28 -11.94
N PRO A 104 4.32 -7.13 -12.36
CA PRO A 104 3.62 -5.84 -12.34
C PRO A 104 2.24 -5.90 -13.00
N GLY A 105 1.24 -5.29 -12.37
CA GLY A 105 -0.13 -5.21 -12.92
C GLY A 105 -0.93 -6.52 -12.88
N VAL A 106 -0.35 -7.62 -12.42
CA VAL A 106 -1.02 -8.93 -12.38
C VAL A 106 -1.72 -9.12 -11.04
N ASN A 107 -2.98 -9.52 -11.10
CA ASN A 107 -3.74 -10.04 -9.95
C ASN A 107 -3.81 -11.56 -10.09
N ASN A 108 -3.46 -12.30 -9.04
CA ASN A 108 -3.45 -13.77 -9.10
C ASN A 108 -3.57 -14.41 -7.72
N CYS A 109 -4.08 -15.64 -7.69
CA CYS A 109 -4.11 -16.51 -6.52
C CYS A 109 -2.92 -17.47 -6.56
N PHE A 110 -2.24 -17.64 -5.43
CA PHE A 110 -1.17 -18.63 -5.27
C PHE A 110 -1.47 -19.55 -4.09
N ALA A 111 -1.49 -20.86 -4.35
CA ALA A 111 -1.60 -21.92 -3.35
C ALA A 111 -0.26 -22.17 -2.64
N GLN A 112 0.36 -21.10 -2.13
CA GLN A 112 1.72 -21.11 -1.60
C GLN A 112 1.86 -20.11 -0.45
N LYS A 113 2.72 -20.45 0.52
CA LYS A 113 3.02 -19.56 1.64
C LYS A 113 3.80 -18.32 1.16
N ALA A 114 3.46 -17.18 1.71
CA ALA A 114 4.12 -15.89 1.56
C ALA A 114 4.69 -15.43 2.91
N ALA A 115 5.85 -15.96 3.30
CA ALA A 115 6.47 -15.65 4.59
C ALA A 115 7.34 -14.38 4.55
N SER A 116 7.98 -14.13 3.42
CA SER A 116 8.75 -12.91 3.19
C SER A 116 8.71 -12.50 1.72
N SER A 117 9.09 -11.27 1.43
CA SER A 117 9.07 -10.75 0.07
C SER A 117 10.10 -9.64 -0.15
N LYS A 118 10.43 -9.38 -1.41
CA LYS A 118 11.12 -8.16 -1.83
C LYS A 118 10.72 -7.77 -3.25
N PHE A 119 10.85 -6.50 -3.58
CA PHE A 119 10.76 -6.02 -4.96
C PHE A 119 12.10 -6.20 -5.68
N LEU A 120 12.04 -6.61 -6.94
CA LEU A 120 13.19 -6.83 -7.82
C LEU A 120 13.48 -5.61 -8.69
#